data_AF-A0A9E0YIF4-F1
#
_entry.id   AF-A0A9E0YIF4-F1
#
_cell.length_a   1.000
_cell.length_b   1.000
_cell.length_c   1.000
_cell.angle_alpha   90.00
_cell.angle_beta   90.00
_cell.angle_gamma   90.00
#
_symmetry.space_group_name_H-M   'P 1'
#
loop_
_entity.id
_entity.type
_entity.pdbx_description
1 polymer ?
#
loop_
_entity_poly.entity_id
_entity_poly.type
_entity_poly.pdbx_seq_one_letter_code
_entity_poly.pdbx_strand_id
1 'polypeptide(L)'
;FLRFYPHYKLDRLPPTPVSAMEQMREIAMEEGIRYVYIGNVPGHEANHTYCHNCGEMIIERQGYEISAAGLSGGRCRFCDTVIPGVWSEKDES
;
A
#
# COMPACT_ATOMS: atom_id res chain seq x y z
N PHE A 1 -3.03 -2.72 -7.70
CA PHE A 1 -3.87 -3.82 -8.23
C PHE A 1 -5.05 -4.07 -7.30
N LEU A 2 -6.24 -4.36 -7.84
CA LEU A 2 -7.46 -4.61 -7.06
C LEU A 2 -7.87 -6.08 -7.24
N ARG A 3 -8.05 -6.83 -6.14
CA ARG A 3 -8.48 -8.24 -6.23
C ARG A 3 -9.93 -8.33 -6.68
N PHE A 4 -10.17 -9.11 -7.74
CA PHE A 4 -11.50 -9.45 -8.19
C PHE A 4 -12.10 -10.55 -7.30
N TYR A 5 -13.39 -10.40 -6.99
CA TYR A 5 -14.23 -11.41 -6.37
C TYR A 5 -15.48 -11.64 -7.22
N PRO A 6 -15.84 -12.91 -7.50
CA PRO A 6 -17.09 -13.22 -8.17
C PRO A 6 -18.27 -12.78 -7.31
N HIS A 7 -19.02 -11.80 -7.80
CA HIS A 7 -20.23 -11.29 -7.16
C HIS A 7 -21.34 -11.13 -8.19
N TYR A 8 -22.59 -11.12 -7.69
CA TYR A 8 -23.80 -10.95 -8.48
C TYR A 8 -23.98 -12.04 -9.55
N LYS A 9 -23.90 -11.70 -10.84
CA LYS A 9 -24.19 -12.61 -11.97
C LYS A 9 -22.96 -13.36 -12.50
N LEU A 10 -21.76 -13.05 -12.01
CA LEU A 10 -20.51 -13.66 -12.45
C LEU A 10 -19.99 -14.61 -11.37
N ASP A 11 -20.57 -15.81 -11.32
CA ASP A 11 -20.36 -16.82 -10.28
C ASP A 11 -19.48 -18.02 -10.73
N ARG A 12 -19.09 -18.06 -12.02
CA ARG A 12 -18.35 -19.18 -12.62
C ARG A 12 -16.83 -19.04 -12.59
N LEU A 13 -16.31 -17.89 -12.20
CA LEU A 13 -14.88 -17.61 -12.16
C LEU A 13 -14.40 -17.56 -10.71
N PRO A 14 -13.21 -18.09 -10.40
CA PRO A 14 -12.62 -17.91 -9.08
C PRO A 14 -12.21 -16.44 -8.88
N PRO A 15 -12.05 -15.98 -7.62
CA PRO A 15 -11.40 -14.70 -7.35
C PRO A 15 -9.98 -14.70 -7.91
N THR A 16 -9.44 -13.52 -8.22
CA THR A 16 -8.02 -13.43 -8.63
C THR A 16 -7.14 -14.00 -7.51
N PRO A 17 -6.23 -14.95 -7.81
CA PRO A 17 -5.30 -15.48 -6.83
C PRO A 17 -4.44 -14.35 -6.23
N VAL A 18 -4.22 -14.39 -4.92
CA VAL A 18 -3.38 -13.39 -4.24
C VAL A 18 -1.94 -13.44 -4.77
N SER A 19 -1.41 -14.65 -5.02
CA SER A 19 -0.07 -14.85 -5.59
C SER A 19 0.15 -14.16 -6.93
N ALA A 20 -0.86 -14.13 -7.80
CA ALA A 20 -0.78 -13.40 -9.06
C ALA A 20 -0.66 -11.89 -8.84
N MET A 21 -1.34 -11.37 -7.81
CA MET A 21 -1.29 -9.95 -7.43
C MET A 21 0.06 -9.58 -6.82
N GLU A 22 0.61 -10.46 -5.98
CA GLU A 22 1.96 -10.34 -5.40
C GLU A 22 3.02 -10.30 -6.51
N GLN A 23 2.94 -11.23 -7.48
CA GLN A 23 3.84 -11.26 -8.63
C GLN A 23 3.75 -9.97 -9.47
N MET A 24 2.54 -9.48 -9.76
CA MET A 24 2.35 -8.22 -10.48
C MET A 24 2.93 -7.02 -9.71
N ARG A 25 2.84 -7.05 -8.38
CA ARG A 25 3.43 -6.03 -7.50
C ARG A 25 4.95 -6.05 -7.58
N GLU A 26 5.56 -7.21 -7.50
CA GLU A 26 7.01 -7.40 -7.62
C GLU A 26 7.52 -6.81 -8.95
N ILE A 27 6.94 -7.23 -10.07
CA ILE A 27 7.30 -6.72 -11.41
C ILE A 27 7.18 -5.19 -11.48
N ALA A 28 6.07 -4.63 -10.98
CA ALA A 28 5.87 -3.18 -10.98
C ALA A 28 6.94 -2.44 -10.15
N MET A 29 7.37 -3.02 -9.03
CA MET A 29 8.44 -2.45 -8.20
C MET A 29 9.81 -2.55 -8.89
N GLU A 30 10.10 -3.66 -9.58
CA GLU A 30 11.32 -3.84 -10.39
C GLU A 30 11.41 -2.82 -11.53
N GLU A 31 10.28 -2.46 -12.13
CA GLU A 31 10.17 -1.39 -13.15
C GLU A 31 10.26 0.04 -12.55
N GLY A 32 10.53 0.16 -11.26
CA GLY A 32 10.77 1.44 -10.59
C GLY A 32 9.53 2.13 -10.03
N ILE A 33 8.37 1.47 -10.01
CA ILE A 33 7.17 2.01 -9.36
C ILE A 33 7.29 1.83 -7.84
N ARG A 34 7.50 2.94 -7.13
CA ARG A 34 7.83 2.93 -5.69
C ARG A 34 6.66 2.54 -4.77
N TYR A 35 5.43 2.81 -5.20
CA TYR A 35 4.23 2.69 -4.36
C TYR A 35 3.18 1.86 -5.08
N VAL A 36 3.26 0.55 -4.93
CA VAL A 36 2.36 -0.41 -5.57
C VAL A 36 1.55 -1.12 -4.50
N TYR A 37 0.23 -0.99 -4.62
CA TYR A 37 -0.71 -1.49 -3.61
C TYR A 37 -1.50 -2.71 -4.08
N ILE A 38 -1.86 -3.60 -3.16
CA ILE A 38 -2.84 -4.67 -3.38
C ILE A 38 -4.10 -4.35 -2.56
N GLY A 39 -5.21 -4.09 -3.25
CA GLY A 39 -6.51 -3.81 -2.66
C GLY A 39 -7.44 -5.03 -2.66
N ASN A 40 -8.54 -4.93 -1.91
CA ASN A 40 -9.51 -6.02 -1.68
C ASN A 40 -8.89 -7.30 -1.08
N VAL A 41 -7.78 -7.17 -0.35
CA VAL A 41 -7.23 -8.25 0.47
C VAL A 41 -7.08 -7.71 1.89
N PRO A 42 -8.11 -7.85 2.74
CA PRO A 42 -8.07 -7.30 4.09
C PRO A 42 -6.83 -7.78 4.87
N GLY A 43 -6.11 -6.85 5.48
CA GLY A 43 -4.91 -7.12 6.29
C GLY A 43 -3.64 -7.50 5.50
N HIS A 44 -3.66 -7.41 4.17
CA HIS A 44 -2.49 -7.75 3.36
C HIS A 44 -1.44 -6.65 3.40
N GLU A 45 -0.18 -6.97 3.71
CA GLU A 45 0.94 -6.01 3.87
C GLU A 45 1.08 -4.98 2.73
N ALA A 46 0.88 -5.41 1.48
CA ALA A 46 0.90 -4.53 0.32
C ALA A 46 -0.23 -3.49 0.26
N ASN A 47 -1.11 -3.40 1.25
CA ASN A 47 -2.03 -2.26 1.41
C ASN A 47 -1.39 -1.09 2.19
N HIS A 48 -0.28 -1.34 2.90
CA HIS A 48 0.47 -0.34 3.65
C HIS A 48 1.40 0.45 2.73
N THR A 49 1.88 1.60 3.20
CA THR A 49 2.93 2.36 2.52
C THR A 49 4.23 2.18 3.27
N TYR A 50 5.28 1.86 2.52
CA TYR A 50 6.64 1.71 3.01
C TYR A 50 7.52 2.82 2.45
N CYS A 51 8.54 3.21 3.21
CA CYS A 51 9.52 4.19 2.76
C CYS A 51 10.30 3.61 1.58
N HIS A 52 10.36 4.34 0.46
CA HIS A 52 11.07 3.90 -0.74
C HIS A 52 12.60 3.91 -0.60
N ASN A 53 13.13 4.41 0.52
CA ASN A 53 14.56 4.43 0.82
C ASN A 53 14.93 3.36 1.86
N CYS A 54 14.28 3.35 3.04
CA CYS A 54 14.65 2.46 4.14
C CYS A 54 13.74 1.23 4.31
N GLY A 55 12.65 1.10 3.55
CA GLY A 55 11.74 -0.04 3.63
C GLY A 55 10.81 -0.06 4.84
N GLU A 56 10.96 0.84 5.81
CA GLU A 56 10.09 0.90 6.99
C GLU A 56 8.64 1.26 6.65
N MET A 57 7.69 0.70 7.40
CA MET A 57 6.27 1.03 7.23
C MET A 57 6.00 2.45 7.72
N ILE A 58 5.51 3.31 6.82
CA ILE A 58 5.25 4.73 7.12
C ILE A 58 3.77 5.06 7.23
N ILE A 59 2.90 4.29 6.57
CA ILE A 59 1.45 4.41 6.68
C ILE A 59 0.84 3.01 6.76
N GLU A 60 0.23 2.70 7.89
CA GLU A 60 -0.58 1.52 8.08
C GLU A 60 -2.03 1.78 7.65
N ARG A 61 -2.66 0.75 7.06
CA ARG A 61 -4.05 0.80 6.59
C ARG A 61 -4.78 -0.47 6.97
N GLN A 62 -5.86 -0.34 7.73
CA GLN A 62 -6.72 -1.44 8.12
C GLN A 62 -8.18 -1.06 7.83
N GLY A 63 -8.71 -1.56 6.70
CA GLY A 63 -10.04 -1.15 6.24
C GLY A 63 -10.10 0.36 5.98
N TYR A 64 -10.94 1.07 6.75
CA TYR A 64 -11.08 2.54 6.69
C TYR A 64 -10.18 3.28 7.68
N GLU A 65 -9.48 2.55 8.56
CA GLU A 65 -8.55 3.15 9.51
C GLU A 65 -7.19 3.33 8.85
N ILE A 66 -6.63 4.54 9.01
CA ILE A 66 -5.33 4.92 8.47
C ILE A 66 -4.51 5.48 9.62
N SER A 67 -3.32 4.91 9.82
CA SER A 67 -2.33 5.40 10.77
C SER A 67 -1.08 5.84 10.01
N ALA A 68 -0.76 7.12 10.08
CA ALA A 68 0.42 7.71 9.45
C ALA A 68 1.58 7.91 10.45
N ALA A 69 1.61 7.10 11.53
CA ALA A 69 2.57 7.26 12.62
C ALA A 69 4.04 7.14 12.18
N GLY A 70 4.33 6.60 11.00
CA GLY A 70 5.69 6.51 10.46
C GLY A 70 6.15 7.76 9.69
N LEU A 71 5.31 8.79 9.59
CA LEU A 71 5.61 10.06 8.96
C LEU A 71 5.85 11.18 9.98
N SER A 72 6.66 12.16 9.58
CA SER A 72 6.82 13.44 10.27
C SER A 72 6.94 14.53 9.20
N GLY A 73 5.95 15.42 9.07
CA GLY A 73 5.98 16.50 8.08
C GLY A 73 6.18 16.02 6.64
N GLY A 74 5.60 14.88 6.27
CA GLY A 74 5.79 14.29 4.94
C GLY A 74 7.13 13.58 4.70
N ARG A 75 7.91 13.35 5.76
CA ARG A 75 9.18 12.63 5.73
C ARG A 75 9.05 11.32 6.48
N CYS A 76 9.82 10.32 6.07
CA CYS A 76 9.96 9.09 6.83
C CYS A 76 10.62 9.38 8.19
N ARG A 77 9.96 9.04 9.30
CA ARG A 77 10.51 9.27 10.64
C ARG A 77 11.79 8.48 10.95
N PHE A 78 12.10 7.48 10.14
CA PHE A 78 13.21 6.54 10.37
C PHE A 78 14.48 6.89 9.60
N CYS A 79 14.35 7.55 8.43
CA CYS A 79 15.50 7.88 7.57
C CYS A 79 15.42 9.26 6.91
N ASP A 80 14.46 10.10 7.31
CA ASP A 80 14.25 11.47 6.85
C ASP A 80 13.96 11.65 5.35
N THR A 81 13.79 10.54 4.61
CA THR A 81 13.46 10.57 3.19
C THR A 81 12.12 11.26 2.96
N VAL A 82 12.11 12.24 2.06
CA VAL A 82 10.90 12.97 1.65
C VAL A 82 9.97 12.00 0.92
N ILE A 83 8.75 11.87 1.42
CA ILE A 83 7.71 11.01 0.85
C ILE A 83 6.83 11.88 -0.05
N PRO A 84 6.71 11.55 -1.36
CA PRO A 84 5.81 12.27 -2.25
C PRO A 84 4.37 12.21 -1.76
N GLY A 85 3.70 13.36 -1.66
CA GLY A 85 2.33 13.47 -1.18
C GLY A 85 1.94 14.91 -0.85
N VAL A 86 0.68 15.11 -0.49
CA VAL A 86 0.18 16.35 0.11
C VAL A 86 -0.01 16.09 1.59
N TRP A 87 0.79 16.74 2.41
CA TRP A 87 0.83 16.57 3.86
C TRP A 87 0.28 17.82 4.52
N SER A 88 -0.54 17.66 5.55
CA SER A 88 -1.08 18.79 6.30
C SER A 88 -0.17 19.11 7.49
N GLU A 89 -0.15 20.37 7.93
CA GLU A 89 0.62 20.80 9.13
C GLU A 89 0.19 20.06 10.42
N LYS A 90 -0.97 19.38 10.41
CA LYS A 90 -1.48 18.60 11.55
C LYS A 90 -0.86 17.21 11.67
N ASP A 91 -0.10 16.76 10.68
CA ASP A 91 0.55 15.45 10.65
C ASP A 91 1.89 15.43 11.44
N GLU A 92 2.12 16.44 12.28
CA GLU A 92 3.34 16.63 13.09
C GLU A 92 3.15 16.37 14.59
N SER A 93 1.94 16.02 15.04
CA SER A 93 1.61 15.80 16.46
C SER A 93 1.53 14.33 16.86
#